data_AF-A0A5K7YLC5-F1
#
_entry.id   AF-A0A5K7YLC5-F1
#
_cell.length_a   1.000
_cell.length_b   1.000
_cell.length_c   1.000
_cell.angle_alpha   90.00
_cell.angle_beta   90.00
_cell.angle_gamma   90.00
#
_symmetry.space_group_name_H-M   'P 1'
#
loop_
_entity.id
_entity.type
_entity.pdbx_description
1 polymer ?
#
loop_
_entity_poly.entity_id
_entity_poly.type
_entity_poly.pdbx_seq_one_letter_code
_entity_poly.pdbx_strand_id
1 'polypeptide(L)'
;MIPSGHRFLGTTGRTAALVILAVFLWIVPTKAAWSAQQCLSATGESAVAACRQELLDDPGNVAVRMALAEAFTSLRRYADAVAVLREGLERYPGDNRIKSQLILAESYLKEQQYIEKQRKKTAAASGDRKQDTQVRLSIIRCKKLTGDSAMAACNQGLTVAPGNPELLTGRGNVWLEMGRLGNAILDFESALAAGPQNRDAAKSLRLAQTRRKVKAAQCLQGDDRDGLAACDAALMKGAADEFDIRKKRAQLLQGMGREKEAVEAYRAAARLNPGDDQVARALAGLSPRKETPVIRPVEKTPTAPPRTTVPSAVGQPTPAEKVPPAKPAVQVPPPVKAAPAKSKPPVKTASAKAIVPAVVKQAATKPPSTPPSPSPTQVAAVQPRQYSNLPEIPGITH
;
A
#
# COMPACT_ATOMS: atom_id res chain seq x y z
N MET A 1 39.57 30.53 83.60
CA MET A 1 39.65 31.97 83.90
C MET A 1 39.68 32.74 82.58
N ILE A 2 38.77 33.70 82.45
CA ILE A 2 38.58 34.77 81.40
C ILE A 2 39.89 35.60 81.25
N PRO A 3 40.20 36.47 80.21
CA PRO A 3 39.41 37.19 79.17
C PRO A 3 40.00 37.13 77.72
N SER A 4 39.37 37.55 76.60
CA SER A 4 38.73 38.81 76.10
C SER A 4 39.67 39.83 75.39
N GLY A 5 39.22 40.32 74.21
CA GLY A 5 39.64 41.57 73.53
C GLY A 5 40.64 41.36 72.37
N HIS A 6 40.57 41.96 71.18
CA HIS A 6 39.87 43.16 70.69
C HIS A 6 39.63 43.11 69.16
N ARG A 7 38.59 43.83 68.71
CA ARG A 7 38.26 44.18 67.30
C ARG A 7 39.24 45.22 66.75
N PHE A 8 39.45 45.28 65.42
CA PHE A 8 39.37 46.54 64.65
C PHE A 8 39.18 46.29 63.14
N LEU A 9 38.31 47.11 62.55
CA LEU A 9 37.89 47.16 61.14
C LEU A 9 38.96 47.75 60.22
N GLY A 10 38.89 47.46 58.92
CA GLY A 10 39.25 48.46 57.90
C GLY A 10 39.60 47.93 56.52
N THR A 11 38.63 47.97 55.59
CA THR A 11 38.74 48.49 54.20
C THR A 11 39.91 47.97 53.33
N THR A 12 39.76 47.26 52.22
CA THR A 12 39.20 47.67 50.90
C THR A 12 39.52 46.48 49.96
N GLY A 13 38.63 45.88 49.17
CA GLY A 13 37.47 46.44 48.51
C GLY A 13 37.83 47.17 47.21
N ARG A 14 38.77 46.67 46.37
CA ARG A 14 38.99 47.25 45.03
C ARG A 14 39.73 46.41 43.98
N THR A 15 40.31 45.27 44.32
CA THR A 15 41.05 44.43 43.34
C THR A 15 40.25 43.25 42.79
N ALA A 16 39.11 42.90 43.38
CA ALA A 16 38.33 41.73 42.97
C ALA A 16 37.44 41.94 41.74
N ALA A 17 37.24 43.19 41.28
CA ALA A 17 36.27 43.49 40.22
C ALA A 17 36.82 43.37 38.78
N LEU A 18 38.14 43.26 38.58
CA LEU A 18 38.73 43.20 37.24
C LEU A 18 39.12 41.79 36.76
N VAL A 19 39.10 40.77 37.61
CA VAL A 19 39.42 39.39 37.19
C VAL A 19 38.17 38.60 36.76
N ILE A 20 36.97 39.04 37.15
CA ILE A 20 35.73 38.33 36.80
C ILE A 20 35.23 38.67 35.38
N LEU A 21 35.71 39.76 34.78
CA LEU A 21 35.25 40.18 33.44
C LEU A 21 36.02 39.52 32.27
N ALA A 22 37.06 38.72 32.54
CA ALA A 22 37.89 38.10 31.50
C ALA A 22 37.66 36.59 31.29
N VAL A 23 36.83 35.92 32.11
CA VAL A 23 36.61 34.47 32.01
C VAL A 23 35.27 34.10 31.34
N PHE A 24 34.39 35.07 31.06
CA PHE A 24 33.09 34.85 30.39
C PHE A 24 33.09 35.16 28.88
N LEU A 25 34.24 35.16 28.22
CA LEU A 25 34.34 35.37 26.76
C LEU A 25 34.78 34.15 25.96
N TRP A 26 35.08 33.03 26.61
CA TRP A 26 35.49 31.80 25.96
C TRP A 26 34.66 30.64 26.48
N ILE A 27 33.40 30.56 26.03
CA ILE A 27 32.63 29.36 25.65
C ILE A 27 31.29 29.95 25.17
N VAL A 28 31.31 30.58 23.99
CA VAL A 28 30.08 30.61 23.19
C VAL A 28 30.15 29.29 22.43
N PRO A 29 29.35 28.26 22.77
CA PRO A 29 29.23 27.13 21.87
C PRO A 29 28.78 27.70 20.54
N THR A 30 29.57 27.44 19.49
CA THR A 30 29.32 27.91 18.14
C THR A 30 27.90 27.48 17.74
N LYS A 31 26.95 28.44 17.73
CA LYS A 31 25.55 28.18 17.34
C LYS A 31 25.45 27.43 16.00
N ALA A 32 26.41 27.67 15.11
CA ALA A 32 26.53 27.08 13.78
C ALA A 32 26.74 25.55 13.76
N ALA A 33 27.39 24.95 14.77
CA ALA A 33 27.69 23.51 14.73
C ALA A 33 26.47 22.64 15.13
N TRP A 34 25.54 23.20 15.89
CA TRP A 34 24.38 22.47 16.40
C TRP A 34 23.22 22.44 15.39
N SER A 35 23.07 23.49 14.59
CA SER A 35 22.02 23.63 13.56
C SER A 35 22.22 22.71 12.36
N ALA A 36 23.45 22.56 11.86
CA ALA A 36 23.76 21.65 10.74
C ALA A 36 23.46 20.18 11.08
N GLN A 37 23.87 19.72 12.28
CA GLN A 37 23.61 18.35 12.71
C GLN A 37 22.11 18.09 12.92
N GLN A 38 21.37 19.08 13.41
CA GLN A 38 19.91 19.00 13.52
C GLN A 38 19.23 18.91 12.16
N CYS A 39 19.66 19.72 11.19
CA CYS A 39 19.18 19.62 9.81
C CYS A 39 19.37 18.20 9.25
N LEU A 40 20.57 17.64 9.41
CA LEU A 40 20.94 16.34 8.82
C LEU A 40 20.32 15.12 9.54
N SER A 41 19.83 15.28 10.77
CA SER A 41 19.24 14.20 11.57
C SER A 41 17.72 14.31 11.76
N ALA A 42 17.14 15.49 11.51
CA ALA A 42 15.70 15.69 11.60
C ALA A 42 14.97 15.11 10.37
N THR A 43 13.65 14.90 10.51
CA THR A 43 12.77 14.51 9.41
C THR A 43 11.55 15.44 9.34
N GLY A 44 10.83 15.42 8.21
CA GLY A 44 9.60 16.19 8.03
C GLY A 44 9.78 17.71 8.17
N GLU A 45 8.79 18.41 8.75
CA GLU A 45 8.80 19.88 8.86
C GLU A 45 9.90 20.41 9.80
N SER A 46 10.30 19.64 10.82
CA SER A 46 11.44 20.02 11.67
C SER A 46 12.76 20.06 10.90
N ALA A 47 12.95 19.15 9.94
CA ALA A 47 14.11 19.18 9.05
C ALA A 47 14.09 20.41 8.16
N VAL A 48 12.93 20.75 7.59
CA VAL A 48 12.77 21.94 6.76
C VAL A 48 13.16 23.20 7.54
N ALA A 49 12.69 23.35 8.77
CA ALA A 49 12.99 24.52 9.60
C ALA A 49 14.49 24.61 9.93
N ALA A 50 15.09 23.52 10.42
CA ALA A 50 16.51 23.47 10.79
C ALA A 50 17.44 23.70 9.59
N CYS A 51 17.17 23.03 8.46
CA CYS A 51 18.00 23.17 7.26
C CYS A 51 17.86 24.54 6.59
N ARG A 52 16.67 25.17 6.63
CA ARG A 52 16.50 26.53 6.12
C ARG A 52 17.32 27.54 6.90
N GLN A 53 17.32 27.42 8.23
CA GLN A 53 18.07 28.34 9.08
C GLN A 53 19.57 28.20 8.84
N GLU A 54 20.07 26.97 8.74
CA GLU A 54 21.47 26.71 8.40
C GLU A 54 21.85 27.25 7.02
N LEU A 55 20.97 27.14 6.03
CA LEU A 55 21.22 27.66 4.68
C LEU A 55 21.15 29.20 4.61
N LEU A 56 20.58 29.88 5.61
CA LEU A 56 20.69 31.34 5.74
C LEU A 56 22.08 31.75 6.24
N ASP A 57 22.64 30.99 7.17
CA ASP A 57 23.95 31.26 7.78
C ASP A 57 25.09 30.85 6.83
N ASP A 58 25.00 29.69 6.19
CA ASP A 58 25.90 29.25 5.12
C ASP A 58 25.13 28.81 3.85
N PRO A 59 24.84 29.76 2.94
CA PRO A 59 24.18 29.48 1.67
C PRO A 59 24.96 28.54 0.73
N GLY A 60 26.25 28.33 1.01
CA GLY A 60 27.14 27.48 0.22
C GLY A 60 27.16 26.02 0.64
N ASN A 61 26.51 25.67 1.74
CA ASN A 61 26.50 24.31 2.26
C ASN A 61 25.65 23.37 1.40
N VAL A 62 26.29 22.68 0.45
CA VAL A 62 25.63 21.73 -0.46
C VAL A 62 24.95 20.59 0.29
N ALA A 63 25.53 20.09 1.38
CA ALA A 63 24.97 18.97 2.13
C ALA A 63 23.63 19.34 2.80
N VAL A 64 23.57 20.52 3.41
CA VAL A 64 22.36 21.08 4.02
C VAL A 64 21.29 21.37 2.97
N ARG A 65 21.69 21.89 1.81
CA ARG A 65 20.78 22.15 0.68
C ARG A 65 20.12 20.87 0.16
N MET A 66 20.90 19.80 0.02
CA MET A 66 20.40 18.48 -0.38
C MET A 66 19.45 17.88 0.67
N ALA A 67 19.78 18.03 1.96
CA ALA A 67 18.93 17.58 3.06
C ALA A 67 17.60 18.34 3.11
N LEU A 68 17.61 19.64 2.84
CA LEU A 68 16.39 20.45 2.73
C LEU A 68 15.50 19.99 1.55
N ALA A 69 16.10 19.71 0.40
CA ALA A 69 15.37 19.21 -0.76
C ALA A 69 14.77 17.81 -0.54
N GLU A 70 15.49 16.94 0.17
CA GLU A 70 15.00 15.63 0.60
C GLU A 70 13.82 15.79 1.58
N ALA A 71 13.94 16.69 2.56
CA ALA A 71 12.84 16.98 3.48
C ALA A 71 11.58 17.44 2.74
N PHE A 72 11.71 18.35 1.75
CA PHE A 72 10.58 18.73 0.90
C PHE A 72 10.02 17.58 0.08
N THR A 73 10.88 16.72 -0.47
CA THR A 73 10.46 15.55 -1.25
C THR A 73 9.68 14.55 -0.39
N SER A 74 10.14 14.28 0.84
CA SER A 74 9.45 13.42 1.81
C SER A 74 8.06 13.95 2.20
N LEU A 75 7.92 15.28 2.28
CA LEU A 75 6.67 15.98 2.55
C LEU A 75 5.78 16.15 1.32
N ARG A 76 6.14 15.58 0.16
CA ARG A 76 5.42 15.72 -1.13
C ARG A 76 5.38 17.17 -1.64
N ARG A 77 6.23 18.05 -1.14
CA ARG A 77 6.35 19.46 -1.53
C ARG A 77 7.35 19.60 -2.67
N TYR A 78 7.09 18.91 -3.78
CA TYR A 78 8.07 18.76 -4.87
C TYR A 78 8.45 20.09 -5.54
N ALA A 79 7.54 21.05 -5.59
CA ALA A 79 7.84 22.39 -6.12
C ALA A 79 8.90 23.12 -5.28
N ASP A 80 8.81 23.01 -3.95
CA ASP A 80 9.79 23.61 -3.02
C ASP A 80 11.15 22.90 -3.15
N ALA A 81 11.16 21.57 -3.28
CA ALA A 81 12.37 20.79 -3.51
C ALA A 81 13.10 21.22 -4.80
N VAL A 82 12.36 21.34 -5.91
CA VAL A 82 12.89 21.81 -7.20
C VAL A 82 13.46 23.23 -7.09
N ALA A 83 12.79 24.13 -6.37
CA ALA A 83 13.25 25.51 -6.20
C ALA A 83 14.62 25.58 -5.48
N VAL A 84 14.75 24.88 -4.35
CA VAL A 84 16.00 24.84 -3.57
C VAL A 84 17.16 24.25 -4.37
N LEU A 85 16.90 23.22 -5.16
CA LEU A 85 17.91 22.53 -5.98
C LEU A 85 18.31 23.36 -7.21
N ARG A 86 17.39 24.07 -7.86
CA ARG A 86 17.71 24.98 -8.97
C ARG A 86 18.60 26.13 -8.51
N GLU A 87 18.25 26.77 -7.39
CA GLU A 87 19.09 27.80 -6.78
C GLU A 87 20.49 27.23 -6.42
N GLY A 88 20.55 25.96 -6.00
CA GLY A 88 21.82 25.28 -5.70
C GLY A 88 22.69 25.10 -6.93
N LEU A 89 22.07 24.74 -8.05
CA LEU A 89 22.75 24.52 -9.31
C LEU A 89 23.20 25.84 -9.97
N GLU A 90 22.48 26.94 -9.75
CA GLU A 90 22.94 28.28 -10.18
C GLU A 90 24.24 28.67 -9.47
N ARG A 91 24.36 28.35 -8.18
CA ARG A 91 25.56 28.63 -7.38
C ARG A 91 26.69 27.62 -7.62
N TYR A 92 26.34 26.37 -7.92
CA TYR A 92 27.30 25.28 -8.14
C TYR A 92 26.96 24.48 -9.42
N PRO A 93 27.19 25.04 -10.61
CA PRO A 93 26.76 24.43 -11.89
C PRO A 93 27.36 23.05 -12.19
N GLY A 94 28.48 22.71 -11.56
CA GLY A 94 29.19 21.44 -11.74
C GLY A 94 28.87 20.35 -10.69
N ASP A 95 28.02 20.62 -9.70
CA ASP A 95 27.74 19.62 -8.66
C ASP A 95 26.74 18.56 -9.16
N ASN A 96 27.26 17.36 -9.43
CA ASN A 96 26.46 16.24 -9.93
C ASN A 96 25.42 15.71 -8.92
N ARG A 97 25.60 15.96 -7.62
CA ARG A 97 24.66 15.52 -6.59
C ARG A 97 23.39 16.36 -6.65
N ILE A 98 23.55 17.69 -6.73
CA ILE A 98 22.42 18.63 -6.90
C ILE A 98 21.67 18.32 -8.19
N LYS A 99 22.40 18.12 -9.30
CA LYS A 99 21.82 17.77 -10.60
C LYS A 99 20.99 16.47 -10.53
N SER A 100 21.51 15.45 -9.86
CA SER A 100 20.82 14.15 -9.73
C SER A 100 19.54 14.25 -8.91
N GLN A 101 19.58 14.93 -7.75
CA GLN A 101 18.38 15.17 -6.94
C GLN A 101 17.36 16.06 -7.66
N LEU A 102 17.81 17.04 -8.45
CA LEU A 102 16.92 17.92 -9.21
C LEU A 102 16.09 17.13 -10.23
N ILE A 103 16.71 16.22 -10.98
CA ILE A 103 16.01 15.34 -11.94
C ILE A 103 14.92 14.53 -11.23
N LEU A 104 15.22 14.00 -10.04
CA LEU A 104 14.27 13.24 -9.25
C LEU A 104 13.09 14.12 -8.78
N ALA A 105 13.39 15.29 -8.21
CA ALA A 105 12.36 16.23 -7.75
C ALA A 105 11.47 16.74 -8.91
N GLU A 106 12.04 17.00 -10.08
CA GLU A 106 11.29 17.39 -11.29
C GLU A 106 10.40 16.25 -11.82
N SER A 107 10.87 15.00 -11.77
CA SER A 107 10.07 13.82 -12.11
C SER A 107 8.83 13.73 -11.22
N TYR A 108 9.00 13.84 -9.90
CA TYR A 108 7.89 13.83 -8.95
C TYR A 108 6.93 15.01 -9.11
N LEU A 109 7.44 16.22 -9.36
CA LEU A 109 6.62 17.39 -9.63
C LEU A 109 5.76 17.20 -10.89
N LYS A 110 6.35 16.68 -11.97
CA LYS A 110 5.63 16.38 -13.22
C LYS A 110 4.53 15.35 -13.02
N GLU A 111 4.80 14.31 -12.24
CA GLU A 111 3.81 13.30 -11.88
C GLU A 111 2.65 13.92 -11.07
N GLN A 112 2.95 14.73 -10.04
CA GLN A 112 1.95 15.43 -9.25
C GLN A 112 1.07 16.32 -10.13
N GLN A 113 1.67 17.13 -11.00
CA GLN A 113 0.94 18.02 -11.91
C GLN A 113 0.06 17.25 -12.89
N TYR A 114 0.52 16.10 -13.39
CA TYR A 114 -0.30 15.23 -14.22
C TYR A 114 -1.54 14.75 -13.45
N ILE A 115 -1.36 14.26 -12.22
CA ILE A 115 -2.46 13.80 -11.35
C ILE A 115 -3.45 14.94 -11.07
N GLU A 116 -2.96 16.12 -10.73
CA GLU A 116 -3.80 17.30 -10.47
C GLU A 116 -4.56 17.76 -11.72
N LYS A 117 -3.91 17.76 -12.88
CA LYS A 117 -4.57 18.06 -14.16
C LYS A 117 -5.70 17.07 -14.45
N GLN A 118 -5.49 15.79 -14.18
CA GLN A 118 -6.56 14.80 -14.29
C GLN A 118 -7.67 15.11 -13.27
N ARG A 119 -7.36 15.37 -11.99
CA ARG A 119 -8.38 15.72 -10.98
C ARG A 119 -9.21 16.97 -11.34
N LYS A 120 -8.58 18.03 -11.87
CA LYS A 120 -9.28 19.26 -12.27
C LYS A 120 -10.21 19.02 -13.45
N LYS A 121 -9.76 18.25 -14.44
CA LYS A 121 -10.57 17.88 -15.61
C LYS A 121 -11.83 17.11 -15.21
N THR A 122 -11.78 16.43 -14.07
CA THR A 122 -12.81 15.48 -13.66
C THR A 122 -13.73 16.02 -12.57
N ALA A 123 -13.23 16.98 -11.77
CA ALA A 123 -14.05 17.83 -10.92
C ALA A 123 -15.05 18.69 -11.76
N ALA A 124 -14.67 19.06 -12.98
CA ALA A 124 -15.48 19.85 -13.91
C ALA A 124 -16.50 19.03 -14.75
N ALA A 125 -16.61 17.73 -14.51
CA ALA A 125 -17.46 16.82 -15.27
C ALA A 125 -18.84 16.61 -14.61
N SER A 126 -19.91 16.46 -15.41
CA SER A 126 -21.24 16.01 -14.93
C SER A 126 -21.21 14.54 -14.47
N GLY A 127 -22.28 14.05 -13.81
CA GLY A 127 -22.34 12.71 -13.20
C GLY A 127 -21.83 11.56 -14.09
N ASP A 128 -22.31 11.47 -15.33
CA ASP A 128 -21.86 10.43 -16.28
C ASP A 128 -20.38 10.57 -16.66
N ARG A 129 -19.89 11.80 -16.78
CA ARG A 129 -18.49 12.10 -17.12
C ARG A 129 -17.57 11.93 -15.89
N LYS A 130 -18.10 12.00 -14.66
CA LYS A 130 -17.42 11.57 -13.42
C LYS A 130 -17.26 10.05 -13.36
N GLN A 131 -18.26 9.29 -13.81
CA GLN A 131 -18.17 7.83 -13.90
C GLN A 131 -17.12 7.40 -14.93
N ASP A 132 -17.11 8.00 -16.13
CA ASP A 132 -16.06 7.77 -17.15
C ASP A 132 -14.65 8.12 -16.62
N THR A 133 -14.54 9.23 -15.90
CA THR A 133 -13.29 9.58 -15.20
C THR A 133 -12.85 8.47 -14.26
N GLN A 134 -13.76 8.03 -13.38
CA GLN A 134 -13.42 7.10 -12.31
C GLN A 134 -12.94 5.78 -12.90
N VAL A 135 -13.57 5.32 -13.98
CA VAL A 135 -13.12 4.16 -14.75
C VAL A 135 -11.72 4.41 -15.33
N ARG A 136 -11.48 5.56 -15.98
CA ARG A 136 -10.14 5.90 -16.52
C ARG A 136 -9.05 5.93 -15.44
N LEU A 137 -9.32 6.51 -14.28
CA LEU A 137 -8.38 6.53 -13.17
C LEU A 137 -8.12 5.12 -12.61
N SER A 138 -9.17 4.31 -12.53
CA SER A 138 -9.07 2.92 -12.09
C SER A 138 -8.23 2.09 -13.06
N ILE A 139 -8.40 2.29 -14.38
CA ILE A 139 -7.56 1.66 -15.42
C ILE A 139 -6.10 2.04 -15.21
N ILE A 140 -5.79 3.33 -15.05
CA ILE A 140 -4.41 3.80 -14.86
C ILE A 140 -3.80 3.16 -13.62
N ARG A 141 -4.51 3.17 -12.49
CA ARG A 141 -4.02 2.58 -11.23
C ARG A 141 -3.87 1.06 -11.31
N CYS A 142 -4.85 0.38 -11.90
CA CYS A 142 -4.84 -1.06 -12.12
C CYS A 142 -3.63 -1.50 -12.97
N LYS A 143 -3.20 -0.68 -13.94
CA LYS A 143 -2.04 -0.96 -14.80
C LYS A 143 -0.69 -0.50 -14.23
N LYS A 144 -0.67 0.46 -13.30
CA LYS A 144 0.57 1.11 -12.83
C LYS A 144 0.98 0.73 -11.42
N LEU A 145 0.03 0.38 -10.56
CA LEU A 145 0.33 -0.11 -9.22
C LEU A 145 0.66 -1.60 -9.27
N THR A 146 1.11 -2.16 -8.15
CA THR A 146 1.41 -3.59 -8.00
C THR A 146 0.66 -4.18 -6.80
N GLY A 147 0.56 -5.52 -6.75
CA GLY A 147 0.01 -6.26 -5.62
C GLY A 147 -1.42 -5.84 -5.24
N ASP A 148 -1.67 -5.71 -3.94
CA ASP A 148 -3.00 -5.41 -3.38
C ASP A 148 -3.54 -4.05 -3.82
N SER A 149 -2.66 -3.05 -4.01
CA SER A 149 -3.05 -1.72 -4.47
C SER A 149 -3.58 -1.75 -5.91
N ALA A 150 -2.93 -2.54 -6.77
CA ALA A 150 -3.42 -2.79 -8.13
C ALA A 150 -4.75 -3.54 -8.10
N MET A 151 -4.84 -4.62 -7.31
CA MET A 151 -6.04 -5.44 -7.17
C MET A 151 -7.25 -4.59 -6.72
N ALA A 152 -7.07 -3.74 -5.71
CA ALA A 152 -8.10 -2.83 -5.22
C ALA A 152 -8.56 -1.84 -6.31
N ALA A 153 -7.62 -1.25 -7.05
CA ALA A 153 -7.94 -0.34 -8.14
C ALA A 153 -8.69 -1.03 -9.28
N CYS A 154 -8.29 -2.24 -9.68
CA CYS A 154 -8.98 -3.02 -10.69
C CYS A 154 -10.42 -3.34 -10.25
N ASN A 155 -10.59 -3.82 -9.00
CA ASN A 155 -11.90 -4.18 -8.46
C ASN A 155 -12.84 -2.97 -8.34
N GLN A 156 -12.33 -1.81 -7.92
CA GLN A 156 -13.10 -0.56 -7.90
C GLN A 156 -13.54 -0.17 -9.32
N GLY A 157 -12.64 -0.26 -10.29
CA GLY A 157 -12.99 0.00 -11.70
C GLY A 157 -14.07 -0.95 -12.22
N LEU A 158 -13.95 -2.24 -11.93
CA LEU A 158 -14.89 -3.26 -12.37
C LEU A 158 -16.24 -3.18 -11.65
N THR A 159 -16.31 -2.58 -10.46
CA THR A 159 -17.60 -2.27 -9.82
C THR A 159 -18.38 -1.25 -10.65
N VAL A 160 -17.68 -0.32 -11.28
CA VAL A 160 -18.27 0.75 -12.09
C VAL A 160 -18.48 0.33 -13.55
N ALA A 161 -17.57 -0.47 -14.10
CA ALA A 161 -17.60 -0.99 -15.46
C ALA A 161 -17.22 -2.49 -15.51
N PRO A 162 -18.15 -3.41 -15.18
CA PRO A 162 -17.85 -4.83 -14.97
C PRO A 162 -17.25 -5.57 -16.17
N GLY A 163 -17.59 -5.15 -17.39
CA GLY A 163 -17.11 -5.76 -18.63
C GLY A 163 -15.95 -5.02 -19.29
N ASN A 164 -15.31 -4.06 -18.61
CA ASN A 164 -14.25 -3.27 -19.25
C ASN A 164 -13.02 -4.16 -19.52
N PRO A 165 -12.62 -4.36 -20.80
CA PRO A 165 -11.58 -5.31 -21.16
C PRO A 165 -10.21 -4.89 -20.60
N GLU A 166 -9.92 -3.59 -20.48
CA GLU A 166 -8.65 -3.12 -19.93
C GLU A 166 -8.50 -3.39 -18.42
N LEU A 167 -9.59 -3.22 -17.66
CA LEU A 167 -9.62 -3.53 -16.23
C LEU A 167 -9.54 -5.04 -15.99
N LEU A 168 -10.24 -5.84 -16.80
CA LEU A 168 -10.15 -7.31 -16.74
C LEU A 168 -8.74 -7.80 -17.09
N THR A 169 -8.12 -7.26 -18.15
CA THR A 169 -6.71 -7.57 -18.47
C THR A 169 -5.77 -7.12 -17.35
N GLY A 170 -5.96 -5.93 -16.79
CA GLY A 170 -5.15 -5.44 -15.68
C GLY A 170 -5.25 -6.34 -14.46
N ARG A 171 -6.46 -6.72 -14.03
CA ARG A 171 -6.66 -7.64 -12.91
C ARG A 171 -6.09 -9.03 -13.17
N GLY A 172 -6.28 -9.54 -14.39
CA GLY A 172 -5.67 -10.79 -14.83
C GLY A 172 -4.14 -10.78 -14.72
N ASN A 173 -3.50 -9.66 -15.07
CA ASN A 173 -2.05 -9.52 -14.90
C ASN A 173 -1.64 -9.53 -13.42
N VAL A 174 -2.40 -8.87 -12.54
CA VAL A 174 -2.13 -8.92 -11.09
C VAL A 174 -2.30 -10.35 -10.55
N TRP A 175 -3.32 -11.09 -11.00
CA TRP A 175 -3.46 -12.51 -10.63
C TRP A 175 -2.30 -13.36 -11.12
N LEU A 176 -1.82 -13.09 -12.33
CA LEU A 176 -0.67 -13.78 -12.93
C LEU A 176 0.61 -13.52 -12.13
N GLU A 177 0.83 -12.29 -11.67
CA GLU A 177 1.94 -11.92 -10.78
C GLU A 177 1.83 -12.61 -9.41
N MET A 178 0.62 -12.71 -8.85
CA MET A 178 0.35 -13.43 -7.60
C MET A 178 0.39 -14.96 -7.76
N GLY A 179 0.64 -15.49 -8.96
CA GLY A 179 0.66 -16.93 -9.24
C GLY A 179 -0.71 -17.61 -9.19
N ARG A 180 -1.82 -16.86 -9.16
CA ARG A 180 -3.20 -17.39 -9.16
C ARG A 180 -3.69 -17.57 -10.59
N LEU A 181 -3.14 -18.58 -11.27
CA LEU A 181 -3.23 -18.75 -12.71
C LEU A 181 -4.67 -18.99 -13.20
N GLY A 182 -5.46 -19.75 -12.44
CA GLY A 182 -6.87 -19.98 -12.79
C GLY A 182 -7.71 -18.69 -12.81
N ASN A 183 -7.52 -17.81 -11.83
CA ASN A 183 -8.20 -16.51 -11.79
C ASN A 183 -7.74 -15.60 -12.94
N ALA A 184 -6.43 -15.62 -13.24
CA ALA A 184 -5.88 -14.85 -14.35
C ALA A 184 -6.50 -15.26 -15.69
N ILE A 185 -6.60 -16.57 -15.95
CA ILE A 185 -7.21 -17.11 -17.18
C ILE A 185 -8.66 -16.65 -17.31
N LEU A 186 -9.48 -16.78 -16.26
CA LEU A 186 -10.89 -16.37 -16.28
C LEU A 186 -11.04 -14.87 -16.59
N ASP A 187 -10.19 -14.02 -16.01
CA ASP A 187 -10.21 -12.58 -16.28
C ASP A 187 -9.77 -12.27 -17.72
N PHE A 188 -8.75 -12.96 -18.27
CA PHE A 188 -8.34 -12.76 -19.65
C PHE A 188 -9.36 -13.26 -20.67
N GLU A 189 -10.01 -14.40 -20.41
CA GLU A 189 -11.11 -14.90 -21.23
C GLU A 189 -12.28 -13.93 -21.24
N SER A 190 -12.65 -13.39 -20.06
CA SER A 190 -13.68 -12.35 -19.95
C SER A 190 -13.28 -11.07 -20.71
N ALA A 191 -12.01 -10.67 -20.65
CA ALA A 191 -11.50 -9.52 -21.38
C ALA A 191 -11.60 -9.71 -22.91
N LEU A 192 -11.29 -10.92 -23.41
CA LEU A 192 -11.37 -11.25 -24.82
C LEU A 192 -12.81 -11.42 -25.31
N ALA A 193 -13.72 -11.90 -24.46
CA ALA A 193 -15.14 -11.93 -24.76
C ALA A 193 -15.72 -10.50 -24.93
N ALA A 194 -15.29 -9.56 -24.08
CA ALA A 194 -15.70 -8.16 -24.17
C ALA A 194 -14.95 -7.36 -25.26
N GLY A 195 -13.71 -7.75 -25.57
CA GLY A 195 -12.86 -7.07 -26.54
C GLY A 195 -11.95 -8.05 -27.28
N PRO A 196 -12.43 -8.69 -28.36
CA PRO A 196 -11.70 -9.76 -29.06
C PRO A 196 -10.35 -9.33 -29.66
N GLN A 197 -10.16 -8.04 -29.90
CA GLN A 197 -8.93 -7.48 -30.48
C GLN A 197 -7.87 -7.12 -29.42
N ASN A 198 -8.11 -7.40 -28.14
CA ASN A 198 -7.17 -7.11 -27.06
C ASN A 198 -5.96 -8.07 -27.11
N ARG A 199 -4.92 -7.68 -27.85
CA ARG A 199 -3.70 -8.47 -28.06
C ARG A 199 -2.96 -8.77 -26.76
N ASP A 200 -2.98 -7.84 -25.80
CA ASP A 200 -2.34 -8.03 -24.50
C ASP A 200 -3.03 -9.15 -23.71
N ALA A 201 -4.36 -9.13 -23.67
CA ALA A 201 -5.14 -10.20 -23.04
C ALA A 201 -4.88 -11.57 -23.70
N ALA A 202 -4.84 -11.62 -25.03
CA ALA A 202 -4.57 -12.87 -25.76
C ALA A 202 -3.18 -13.43 -25.46
N LYS A 203 -2.15 -12.57 -25.39
CA LYS A 203 -0.79 -12.97 -25.04
C LYS A 203 -0.70 -13.46 -23.60
N SER A 204 -1.26 -12.70 -22.65
CA SER A 204 -1.25 -13.08 -21.24
C SER A 204 -2.08 -14.33 -20.95
N LEU A 205 -3.18 -14.55 -21.67
CA LEU A 205 -3.99 -15.77 -21.58
C LEU A 205 -3.15 -17.00 -21.94
N ARG A 206 -2.46 -16.98 -23.09
CA ARG A 206 -1.59 -18.09 -23.52
C ARG A 206 -0.52 -18.38 -22.49
N LEU A 207 0.12 -17.34 -21.94
CA LEU A 207 1.13 -17.49 -20.89
C LEU A 207 0.54 -18.12 -19.61
N ALA A 208 -0.61 -17.63 -19.15
CA ALA A 208 -1.28 -18.13 -17.96
C ALA A 208 -1.71 -19.60 -18.14
N GLN A 209 -2.25 -19.97 -19.30
CA GLN A 209 -2.62 -21.35 -19.64
C GLN A 209 -1.41 -22.29 -19.63
N THR A 210 -0.29 -21.89 -20.25
CA THR A 210 0.95 -22.70 -20.23
C THR A 210 1.47 -22.88 -18.81
N ARG A 211 1.55 -21.81 -18.02
CA ARG A 211 1.99 -21.89 -16.61
C ARG A 211 1.03 -22.75 -15.79
N ARG A 212 -0.28 -22.66 -16.04
CA ARG A 212 -1.29 -23.43 -15.30
C ARG A 212 -1.11 -24.92 -15.57
N LYS A 213 -0.91 -25.31 -16.84
CA LYS A 213 -0.67 -26.72 -17.20
C LYS A 213 0.55 -27.29 -16.47
N VAL A 214 1.65 -26.55 -16.41
CA VAL A 214 2.85 -26.96 -15.66
C VAL A 214 2.54 -27.10 -14.16
N LYS A 215 1.85 -26.12 -13.56
CA LYS A 215 1.46 -26.17 -12.15
C LYS A 215 0.46 -27.28 -11.83
N ALA A 216 -0.44 -27.61 -12.75
CA ALA A 216 -1.38 -28.72 -12.61
C ALA A 216 -0.63 -30.06 -12.59
N ALA A 217 0.34 -30.27 -13.48
CA ALA A 217 1.18 -31.46 -13.45
C ALA A 217 1.99 -31.56 -12.14
N GLN A 218 2.60 -30.45 -11.71
CA GLN A 218 3.32 -30.39 -10.43
C GLN A 218 2.41 -30.70 -9.23
N CYS A 219 1.19 -30.18 -9.22
CA CYS A 219 0.19 -30.48 -8.20
C CYS A 219 -0.09 -31.98 -8.09
N LEU A 220 -0.39 -32.63 -9.23
CA LEU A 220 -0.78 -34.04 -9.25
C LEU A 220 0.37 -34.98 -8.83
N GLN A 221 1.60 -34.61 -9.15
CA GLN A 221 2.80 -35.39 -8.83
C GLN A 221 3.37 -35.11 -7.43
N GLY A 222 3.23 -33.89 -6.91
CA GLY A 222 3.81 -33.50 -5.63
C GLY A 222 3.17 -34.21 -4.43
N ASP A 223 3.94 -34.40 -3.38
CA ASP A 223 3.55 -35.03 -2.11
C ASP A 223 3.81 -34.11 -0.89
N ASP A 224 4.23 -32.88 -1.15
CA ASP A 224 4.73 -31.94 -0.17
C ASP A 224 4.07 -30.55 -0.24
N ARG A 225 4.68 -29.57 0.44
CA ARG A 225 4.20 -28.18 0.47
C ARG A 225 4.28 -27.52 -0.90
N ASP A 226 5.24 -27.89 -1.73
CA ASP A 226 5.40 -27.34 -3.08
C ASP A 226 4.32 -27.89 -4.01
N GLY A 227 3.97 -29.17 -3.87
CA GLY A 227 2.79 -29.77 -4.51
C GLY A 227 1.50 -29.03 -4.14
N LEU A 228 1.32 -28.69 -2.85
CA LEU A 228 0.14 -27.94 -2.40
C LEU A 228 0.09 -26.53 -3.00
N ALA A 229 1.23 -25.82 -3.00
CA ALA A 229 1.33 -24.51 -3.63
C ALA A 229 1.08 -24.57 -5.14
N ALA A 230 1.51 -25.66 -5.80
CA ALA A 230 1.22 -25.90 -7.20
C ALA A 230 -0.28 -26.13 -7.45
N CYS A 231 -0.96 -26.86 -6.56
CA CYS A 231 -2.42 -27.03 -6.63
C CYS A 231 -3.15 -25.69 -6.48
N ASP A 232 -2.75 -24.85 -5.51
CA ASP A 232 -3.34 -23.53 -5.30
C ASP A 232 -3.15 -22.59 -6.50
N ALA A 233 -1.99 -22.67 -7.17
CA ALA A 233 -1.70 -21.91 -8.37
C ALA A 233 -2.50 -22.41 -9.59
N ALA A 234 -2.68 -23.73 -9.72
CA ALA A 234 -3.33 -24.37 -10.86
C ALA A 234 -4.87 -24.40 -10.78
N LEU A 235 -5.44 -24.26 -9.58
CA LEU A 235 -6.87 -24.37 -9.37
C LEU A 235 -7.64 -23.33 -10.21
N MET A 236 -8.55 -23.82 -11.05
CA MET A 236 -9.40 -23.02 -11.91
C MET A 236 -10.80 -23.59 -11.90
N LYS A 237 -11.79 -22.74 -11.62
CA LYS A 237 -13.19 -23.14 -11.59
C LYS A 237 -13.68 -23.46 -13.01
N GLY A 238 -14.38 -24.58 -13.18
CA GLY A 238 -14.95 -25.04 -14.45
C GLY A 238 -13.95 -25.75 -15.36
N ALA A 239 -12.69 -25.92 -14.95
CA ALA A 239 -11.72 -26.67 -15.72
C ALA A 239 -11.98 -28.19 -15.58
N ALA A 240 -11.69 -28.96 -16.63
CA ALA A 240 -11.94 -30.40 -16.64
C ALA A 240 -11.18 -31.17 -15.54
N ASP A 241 -10.00 -30.67 -15.16
CA ASP A 241 -9.12 -31.17 -14.11
C ASP A 241 -9.40 -30.55 -12.73
N GLU A 242 -10.46 -29.73 -12.56
CA GLU A 242 -10.77 -29.08 -11.29
C GLU A 242 -11.00 -30.11 -10.17
N PHE A 243 -11.71 -31.20 -10.48
CA PHE A 243 -11.97 -32.27 -9.53
C PHE A 243 -10.67 -32.89 -9.02
N ASP A 244 -9.79 -33.31 -9.93
CA ASP A 244 -8.53 -33.97 -9.60
C ASP A 244 -7.60 -33.06 -8.79
N ILE A 245 -7.49 -31.78 -9.18
CA ILE A 245 -6.69 -30.79 -8.44
C ILE A 245 -7.26 -30.58 -7.03
N ARG A 246 -8.59 -30.45 -6.87
CA ARG A 246 -9.20 -30.29 -5.53
C ARG A 246 -9.00 -31.52 -4.65
N LYS A 247 -9.17 -32.71 -5.21
CA LYS A 247 -8.95 -33.98 -4.51
C LYS A 247 -7.50 -34.11 -4.06
N LYS A 248 -6.54 -33.85 -4.95
CA LYS A 248 -5.10 -33.89 -4.63
C LYS A 248 -4.72 -32.86 -3.58
N ARG A 249 -5.21 -31.62 -3.71
CA ARG A 249 -5.03 -30.57 -2.69
C ARG A 249 -5.52 -31.02 -1.31
N ALA A 250 -6.68 -31.67 -1.24
CA ALA A 250 -7.25 -32.16 0.01
C ALA A 250 -6.40 -33.26 0.64
N GLN A 251 -5.88 -34.19 -0.16
CA GLN A 251 -4.95 -35.25 0.28
C GLN A 251 -3.66 -34.66 0.85
N LEU A 252 -3.07 -33.68 0.18
CA LEU A 252 -1.87 -32.98 0.65
C LEU A 252 -2.11 -32.27 1.98
N LEU A 253 -3.24 -31.56 2.11
CA LEU A 253 -3.62 -30.90 3.36
C LEU A 253 -3.83 -31.89 4.50
N GLN A 254 -4.46 -33.04 4.22
CA GLN A 254 -4.65 -34.11 5.18
C GLN A 254 -3.30 -34.70 5.63
N GLY A 255 -2.40 -35.01 4.70
CA GLY A 255 -1.06 -35.50 5.01
C GLY A 255 -0.23 -34.54 5.86
N MET A 256 -0.48 -33.23 5.74
CA MET A 256 0.13 -32.18 6.57
C MET A 256 -0.59 -31.93 7.91
N GLY A 257 -1.64 -32.69 8.24
CA GLY A 257 -2.43 -32.51 9.46
C GLY A 257 -3.34 -31.27 9.46
N ARG A 258 -3.53 -30.61 8.30
CA ARG A 258 -4.42 -29.45 8.14
C ARG A 258 -5.86 -29.90 7.90
N GLU A 259 -6.41 -30.67 8.83
CA GLU A 259 -7.67 -31.42 8.67
C GLU A 259 -8.86 -30.51 8.31
N LYS A 260 -9.00 -29.36 8.97
CA LYS A 260 -10.10 -28.40 8.68
C LYS A 260 -10.11 -27.97 7.21
N GLU A 261 -8.93 -27.67 6.67
CA GLU A 261 -8.80 -27.23 5.28
C GLU A 261 -8.92 -28.40 4.30
N ALA A 262 -8.45 -29.59 4.71
CA ALA A 262 -8.63 -30.83 3.95
C ALA A 262 -10.12 -31.15 3.77
N VAL A 263 -10.92 -31.07 4.85
CA VAL A 263 -12.37 -31.28 4.80
C VAL A 263 -13.05 -30.31 3.83
N GLU A 264 -12.69 -29.02 3.87
CA GLU A 264 -13.24 -28.04 2.93
C GLU A 264 -12.86 -28.33 1.47
N ALA A 265 -11.61 -28.73 1.22
CA ALA A 265 -11.14 -29.12 -0.10
C ALA A 265 -11.84 -30.39 -0.62
N TYR A 266 -11.99 -31.42 0.22
CA TYR A 266 -12.73 -32.64 -0.12
C TYR A 266 -14.21 -32.37 -0.36
N ARG A 267 -14.87 -31.53 0.45
CA ARG A 267 -16.25 -31.11 0.20
C ARG A 267 -16.40 -30.43 -1.14
N ALA A 268 -15.40 -29.63 -1.52
CA ALA A 268 -15.41 -28.97 -2.82
C ALA A 268 -15.20 -29.95 -3.98
N ALA A 269 -14.35 -30.97 -3.81
CA ALA A 269 -14.22 -32.06 -4.79
C ALA A 269 -15.51 -32.89 -4.89
N ALA A 270 -16.13 -33.23 -3.76
CA ALA A 270 -17.38 -33.99 -3.69
C ALA A 270 -18.56 -33.28 -4.37
N ARG A 271 -18.57 -31.94 -4.41
CA ARG A 271 -19.57 -31.18 -5.19
C ARG A 271 -19.43 -31.38 -6.71
N LEU A 272 -18.25 -31.72 -7.20
CA LEU A 272 -17.98 -31.97 -8.62
C LEU A 272 -18.18 -33.44 -8.98
N ASN A 273 -17.82 -34.36 -8.08
CA ASN A 273 -18.07 -35.79 -8.23
C ASN A 273 -18.48 -36.41 -6.88
N PRO A 274 -19.79 -36.46 -6.57
CA PRO A 274 -20.30 -37.00 -5.31
C PRO A 274 -20.08 -38.50 -5.12
N GLY A 275 -19.85 -39.24 -6.21
CA GLY A 275 -19.69 -40.71 -6.21
C GLY A 275 -18.26 -41.20 -6.04
N ASP A 276 -17.28 -40.31 -5.80
CA ASP A 276 -15.90 -40.76 -5.58
C ASP A 276 -15.74 -41.36 -4.17
N ASP A 277 -15.64 -42.70 -4.12
CA ASP A 277 -15.51 -43.47 -2.88
C ASP A 277 -14.29 -43.07 -2.03
N GLN A 278 -13.22 -42.57 -2.66
CA GLN A 278 -12.03 -42.15 -1.94
C GLN A 278 -12.29 -40.82 -1.20
N VAL A 279 -12.92 -39.85 -1.85
CA VAL A 279 -13.34 -38.59 -1.26
C VAL A 279 -14.37 -38.83 -0.16
N ALA A 280 -15.35 -39.72 -0.38
CA ALA A 280 -16.37 -40.07 0.61
C ALA A 280 -15.75 -40.69 1.88
N ARG A 281 -14.85 -41.67 1.73
CA ARG A 281 -14.14 -42.28 2.86
C ARG A 281 -13.24 -41.28 3.59
N ALA A 282 -12.53 -40.41 2.87
CA ALA A 282 -11.69 -39.38 3.48
C ALA A 282 -12.51 -38.40 4.32
N LEU A 283 -13.66 -37.95 3.83
CA LEU A 283 -14.59 -37.09 4.58
C LEU A 283 -15.16 -37.78 5.82
N ALA A 284 -15.52 -39.07 5.71
CA ALA A 284 -16.01 -39.84 6.86
C ALA A 284 -14.94 -40.01 7.94
N GLY A 285 -13.68 -40.25 7.54
CA GLY A 285 -12.55 -40.40 8.46
C GLY A 285 -12.11 -39.09 9.13
N LEU A 286 -12.24 -37.96 8.44
CA LEU A 286 -11.89 -36.62 8.95
C LEU A 286 -13.05 -35.90 9.65
N SER A 287 -14.27 -36.41 9.55
CA SER A 287 -15.39 -35.87 10.31
C SER A 287 -15.17 -36.22 11.78
N PRO A 288 -15.30 -35.25 12.71
CA PRO A 288 -15.24 -35.56 14.13
C PRO A 288 -16.30 -36.64 14.38
N ARG A 289 -15.87 -37.79 14.91
CA ARG A 289 -16.83 -38.78 15.41
C ARG A 289 -17.77 -38.00 16.30
N LYS A 290 -19.08 -38.07 16.03
CA LYS A 290 -20.05 -37.69 17.05
C LYS A 290 -19.68 -38.53 18.26
N GLU A 291 -19.01 -37.95 19.25
CA GLU A 291 -18.98 -38.52 20.58
C GLU A 291 -20.45 -38.56 20.99
N THR A 292 -21.08 -39.71 20.80
CA THR A 292 -22.29 -40.03 21.53
C THR A 292 -21.92 -39.81 22.99
N PRO A 293 -22.55 -38.86 23.71
CA PRO A 293 -22.29 -38.72 25.12
C PRO A 293 -22.56 -40.09 25.73
N VAL A 294 -21.52 -40.71 26.30
CA VAL A 294 -21.67 -41.94 27.06
C VAL A 294 -22.51 -41.53 28.26
N ILE A 295 -23.83 -41.73 28.17
CA ILE A 295 -24.71 -41.66 29.32
C ILE A 295 -24.27 -42.83 30.20
N ARG A 296 -23.38 -42.55 31.17
CA ARG A 296 -23.05 -43.51 32.21
C ARG A 296 -24.37 -43.83 32.92
N PRO A 297 -24.75 -45.12 33.06
CA PRO A 297 -25.90 -45.49 33.86
C PRO A 297 -25.72 -44.90 35.25
N VAL A 298 -26.72 -44.16 35.73
CA VAL A 298 -26.75 -43.66 37.09
C VAL A 298 -26.75 -44.87 38.02
N GLU A 299 -25.63 -45.11 38.71
CA GLU A 299 -25.58 -46.07 39.81
C GLU A 299 -26.59 -45.63 40.87
N LYS A 300 -27.51 -46.52 41.21
CA LYS A 300 -28.46 -46.33 42.30
C LYS A 300 -27.68 -46.27 43.60
N THR A 301 -27.67 -45.11 44.26
CA THR A 301 -27.18 -44.99 45.63
C THR A 301 -28.14 -45.67 46.62
N PRO A 302 -27.64 -46.26 47.73
CA PRO A 302 -28.48 -46.89 48.74
C PRO A 302 -29.19 -45.86 49.62
N THR A 303 -30.39 -46.23 50.04
CA THR A 303 -31.32 -45.57 50.97
C THR A 303 -30.67 -45.02 52.26
N ALA A 304 -31.03 -43.79 52.63
CA ALA A 304 -30.75 -43.18 53.94
C ALA A 304 -31.86 -43.51 54.98
N PRO A 305 -31.56 -43.57 56.30
CA PRO A 305 -32.54 -43.77 57.37
C PRO A 305 -33.16 -42.43 57.86
N PRO A 306 -34.25 -42.46 58.66
CA PRO A 306 -35.12 -41.30 58.84
C PRO A 306 -34.75 -40.35 59.99
N ARG A 307 -34.92 -39.06 59.65
CA ARG A 307 -35.27 -37.82 60.39
C ARG A 307 -35.16 -37.75 61.93
N THR A 308 -34.67 -36.58 62.39
CA THR A 308 -35.34 -35.77 63.44
C THR A 308 -35.04 -34.26 63.34
N THR A 309 -36.14 -33.50 63.37
CA THR A 309 -36.45 -32.15 63.91
C THR A 309 -35.55 -30.88 63.74
N VAL A 310 -36.25 -29.84 63.23
CA VAL A 310 -36.08 -28.36 63.08
C VAL A 310 -35.52 -27.62 64.34
N PRO A 311 -35.12 -26.30 64.36
CA PRO A 311 -35.40 -25.22 63.40
C PRO A 311 -34.33 -24.13 63.10
N SER A 312 -34.60 -23.39 62.00
CA SER A 312 -34.27 -21.99 61.66
C SER A 312 -32.99 -21.32 62.19
N ALA A 313 -32.12 -20.89 61.25
CA ALA A 313 -31.34 -19.67 61.40
C ALA A 313 -31.10 -18.98 60.05
N VAL A 314 -31.25 -17.66 60.09
CA VAL A 314 -31.14 -16.63 59.07
C VAL A 314 -29.86 -16.72 58.24
N GLY A 315 -29.99 -16.67 56.91
CA GLY A 315 -28.86 -16.51 55.98
C GLY A 315 -28.51 -15.03 55.76
N GLN A 316 -27.22 -14.72 55.83
CA GLN A 316 -26.64 -13.54 55.19
C GLN A 316 -26.18 -13.92 53.76
N PRO A 317 -26.27 -13.02 52.77
CA PRO A 317 -25.90 -13.33 51.38
C PRO A 317 -24.41 -13.08 51.13
N THR A 318 -23.73 -13.99 50.44
CA THR A 318 -22.46 -13.73 49.77
C THR A 318 -22.70 -13.27 48.32
N PRO A 319 -21.85 -12.40 47.73
CA PRO A 319 -22.16 -11.71 46.50
C PRO A 319 -21.89 -12.57 45.27
N ALA A 320 -22.82 -12.46 44.30
CA ALA A 320 -22.72 -13.05 42.98
C ALA A 320 -21.55 -12.48 42.16
N GLU A 321 -20.70 -13.37 41.64
CA GLU A 321 -19.73 -13.05 40.60
C GLU A 321 -20.47 -12.92 39.25
N LYS A 322 -20.44 -11.71 38.68
CA LYS A 322 -21.11 -11.35 37.43
C LYS A 322 -20.42 -11.98 36.22
N VAL A 323 -21.11 -12.91 35.58
CA VAL A 323 -20.86 -13.31 34.18
C VAL A 323 -21.26 -12.14 33.26
N PRO A 324 -20.39 -11.67 32.35
CA PRO A 324 -20.76 -10.62 31.39
C PRO A 324 -21.70 -11.17 30.30
N PRO A 325 -22.73 -10.41 29.88
CA PRO A 325 -23.69 -10.88 28.89
C PRO A 325 -23.11 -10.91 27.47
N ALA A 326 -23.54 -11.94 26.73
CA ALA A 326 -23.27 -12.14 25.32
C ALA A 326 -23.73 -10.95 24.46
N LYS A 327 -22.90 -10.56 23.47
CA LYS A 327 -23.24 -9.55 22.46
C LYS A 327 -24.41 -10.04 21.59
N PRO A 328 -25.41 -9.18 21.29
CA PRO A 328 -26.52 -9.57 20.42
C PRO A 328 -26.10 -9.69 18.95
N ALA A 329 -26.70 -10.66 18.28
CA ALA A 329 -26.51 -10.98 16.87
C ALA A 329 -26.88 -9.81 15.95
N VAL A 330 -26.00 -9.51 15.00
CA VAL A 330 -26.27 -8.56 13.90
C VAL A 330 -27.26 -9.21 12.94
N GLN A 331 -28.50 -8.68 12.91
CA GLN A 331 -29.49 -9.03 11.90
C GLN A 331 -29.10 -8.40 10.55
N VAL A 332 -29.05 -9.23 9.51
CA VAL A 332 -28.88 -8.80 8.11
C VAL A 332 -30.26 -8.38 7.57
N PRO A 333 -30.45 -7.14 7.08
CA PRO A 333 -31.73 -6.74 6.50
C PRO A 333 -31.92 -7.33 5.09
N PRO A 334 -33.17 -7.67 4.70
CA PRO A 334 -33.49 -8.19 3.37
C PRO A 334 -33.38 -7.11 2.28
N PRO A 335 -33.26 -7.49 0.99
CA PRO A 335 -32.98 -6.57 -0.10
C PRO A 335 -34.18 -5.65 -0.40
N VAL A 336 -33.94 -4.35 -0.39
CA VAL A 336 -34.95 -3.33 -0.70
C VAL A 336 -35.09 -3.19 -2.22
N LYS A 337 -36.31 -3.41 -2.74
CA LYS A 337 -36.71 -3.12 -4.12
C LYS A 337 -36.70 -1.61 -4.38
N ALA A 338 -36.19 -1.22 -5.55
CA ALA A 338 -36.12 0.17 -6.00
C ALA A 338 -37.51 0.80 -6.25
N ALA A 339 -37.68 2.05 -5.84
CA ALA A 339 -38.78 2.95 -6.21
C ALA A 339 -38.27 4.41 -6.27
N PRO A 340 -38.93 5.31 -7.03
CA PRO A 340 -38.26 6.36 -7.79
C PRO A 340 -38.03 7.69 -7.04
N ALA A 341 -37.16 8.50 -7.65
CA ALA A 341 -36.63 9.77 -7.20
C ALA A 341 -37.70 10.78 -6.72
N LYS A 342 -37.44 11.40 -5.55
CA LYS A 342 -38.06 12.65 -5.13
C LYS A 342 -36.98 13.70 -4.82
N SER A 343 -37.29 14.91 -5.24
CA SER A 343 -36.50 16.14 -5.31
C SER A 343 -35.93 16.60 -3.96
N LYS A 344 -34.71 17.18 -4.00
CA LYS A 344 -34.08 17.91 -2.88
C LYS A 344 -34.64 19.34 -2.75
N PRO A 345 -34.84 19.86 -1.53
CA PRO A 345 -34.99 21.30 -1.30
C PRO A 345 -33.61 21.99 -1.20
N PRO A 346 -33.51 23.32 -1.44
CA PRO A 346 -32.24 24.05 -1.47
C PRO A 346 -31.79 24.43 -0.06
N VAL A 347 -30.50 24.30 0.23
CA VAL A 347 -29.89 24.85 1.45
C VAL A 347 -28.91 25.95 1.09
N LYS A 348 -29.08 27.05 1.82
CA LYS A 348 -28.55 28.40 1.64
C LYS A 348 -27.03 28.49 1.76
N THR A 349 -26.46 29.33 0.92
CA THR A 349 -25.09 29.84 0.95
C THR A 349 -24.79 30.59 2.25
N ALA A 350 -23.73 30.21 2.95
CA ALA A 350 -23.09 31.04 3.98
C ALA A 350 -21.69 31.44 3.49
N SER A 351 -21.53 32.74 3.29
CA SER A 351 -20.29 33.42 2.91
C SER A 351 -19.27 33.37 4.04
N ALA A 352 -18.04 32.95 3.76
CA ALA A 352 -16.90 33.16 4.65
C ALA A 352 -15.86 34.05 3.94
N LYS A 353 -15.59 35.19 4.58
CA LYS A 353 -14.68 36.27 4.17
C LYS A 353 -13.26 35.79 3.91
N ALA A 354 -12.67 36.35 2.86
CA ALA A 354 -11.27 36.29 2.52
C ALA A 354 -10.38 36.97 3.59
N ILE A 355 -9.20 36.38 3.83
CA ILE A 355 -8.04 37.05 4.41
C ILE A 355 -6.91 36.87 3.39
N VAL A 356 -6.47 37.98 2.80
CA VAL A 356 -5.34 38.10 1.87
C VAL A 356 -4.21 38.81 2.61
N PRO A 357 -2.96 38.33 2.59
CA PRO A 357 -1.82 39.19 2.82
C PRO A 357 -1.21 39.65 1.49
N ALA A 358 -0.88 40.94 1.50
CA ALA A 358 -0.28 41.80 0.48
C ALA A 358 0.77 41.14 -0.45
N VAL A 359 0.54 41.36 -1.75
CA VAL A 359 1.54 41.24 -2.82
C VAL A 359 2.40 42.50 -2.84
N VAL A 360 3.71 42.35 -2.67
CA VAL A 360 4.70 43.39 -2.97
C VAL A 360 4.81 43.53 -4.49
N LYS A 361 4.57 44.75 -4.99
CA LYS A 361 4.81 45.13 -6.39
C LYS A 361 6.32 45.14 -6.65
N GLN A 362 6.79 44.34 -7.61
CA GLN A 362 8.05 44.59 -8.30
C GLN A 362 7.79 44.81 -9.80
N ALA A 363 8.52 45.79 -10.31
CA ALA A 363 8.32 46.45 -11.59
C ALA A 363 8.56 45.51 -12.79
N ALA A 364 7.76 45.73 -13.84
CA ALA A 364 7.84 45.05 -15.11
C ALA A 364 9.12 45.46 -15.87
N THR A 365 9.98 44.49 -16.15
CA THR A 365 10.98 44.57 -17.22
C THR A 365 10.49 43.73 -18.41
N LYS A 366 10.58 44.31 -19.61
CA LYS A 366 10.18 43.73 -20.90
C LYS A 366 10.86 42.37 -21.15
N PRO A 367 10.17 41.37 -21.73
CA PRO A 367 10.82 40.15 -22.19
C PRO A 367 11.65 40.42 -23.47
N PRO A 368 12.82 39.77 -23.63
CA PRO A 368 13.59 39.85 -24.87
C PRO A 368 12.93 39.04 -25.99
N SER A 369 13.05 39.57 -27.21
CA SER A 369 12.54 39.08 -28.49
C SER A 369 13.08 37.69 -28.86
N THR A 370 12.19 36.85 -29.38
CA THR A 370 12.46 35.55 -30.03
C THR A 370 13.43 35.68 -31.22
N PRO A 371 14.45 34.81 -31.36
CA PRO A 371 15.22 34.70 -32.59
C PRO A 371 14.43 33.95 -33.69
N PRO A 372 14.69 34.22 -34.99
CA PRO A 372 13.89 33.71 -36.09
C PRO A 372 14.18 32.23 -36.42
N SER A 373 13.15 31.51 -36.87
CA SER A 373 13.23 30.16 -37.42
C SER A 373 13.98 30.13 -38.77
N PRO A 374 14.85 29.14 -39.02
CA PRO A 374 15.40 28.92 -40.36
C PRO A 374 14.40 28.16 -41.26
N SER A 375 14.28 28.62 -42.51
CA SER A 375 13.53 28.01 -43.61
C SER A 375 14.39 27.02 -44.44
N PRO A 376 13.81 26.16 -45.29
CA PRO A 376 14.33 24.81 -45.56
C PRO A 376 15.10 24.67 -46.87
N THR A 377 16.30 24.08 -46.85
CA THR A 377 17.02 23.41 -47.96
C THR A 377 18.30 22.80 -47.36
N GLN A 378 18.84 21.61 -47.65
CA GLN A 378 18.75 20.67 -48.77
C GLN A 378 18.81 19.24 -48.23
N VAL A 379 18.17 18.33 -48.98
CA VAL A 379 18.21 16.88 -48.81
C VAL A 379 19.60 16.37 -49.19
N ALA A 380 20.30 15.73 -48.25
CA ALA A 380 21.45 14.87 -48.55
C ALA A 380 21.09 13.43 -48.16
N ALA A 381 21.06 12.56 -49.17
CA ALA A 381 20.79 11.14 -49.04
C ALA A 381 21.85 10.45 -48.19
N VAL A 382 21.43 9.74 -47.14
CA VAL A 382 22.28 8.81 -46.39
C VAL A 382 21.99 7.41 -46.92
N GLN A 383 23.00 6.80 -47.56
CA GLN A 383 22.96 5.42 -48.02
C GLN A 383 22.89 4.44 -46.82
N PRO A 384 22.23 3.27 -46.98
CA PRO A 384 22.20 2.25 -45.94
C PRO A 384 23.58 1.61 -45.78
N ARG A 385 24.13 1.62 -44.56
CA ARG A 385 25.32 0.83 -44.22
C ARG A 385 24.98 -0.66 -44.29
N GLN A 386 25.66 -1.35 -45.19
CA GLN A 386 25.74 -2.80 -45.28
C GLN A 386 26.28 -3.37 -43.95
N TYR A 387 25.51 -4.26 -43.32
CA TYR A 387 26.04 -5.20 -42.34
C TYR A 387 26.41 -6.48 -43.09
N SER A 388 27.67 -6.57 -43.50
CA SER A 388 28.30 -7.82 -43.91
C SER A 388 29.08 -8.39 -42.71
N ASN A 389 28.98 -9.71 -42.52
CA ASN A 389 29.75 -10.58 -41.62
C ASN A 389 29.07 -10.96 -40.29
N LEU A 390 28.26 -12.00 -40.35
CA LEU A 390 28.09 -13.00 -39.29
C LEU A 390 28.28 -14.39 -39.94
N PRO A 391 29.06 -15.31 -39.32
CA PRO A 391 29.33 -16.63 -39.87
C PRO A 391 28.11 -17.56 -39.77
N GLU A 392 27.90 -18.34 -40.83
CA GLU A 392 26.88 -19.39 -40.96
C GLU A 392 27.06 -20.50 -39.92
N ILE A 393 25.97 -20.91 -39.28
CA ILE A 393 25.88 -22.18 -38.54
C ILE A 393 24.92 -23.09 -39.31
N PRO A 394 25.35 -24.29 -39.74
CA PRO A 394 24.54 -25.18 -40.57
C PRO A 394 23.62 -26.08 -39.74
N GLY A 395 22.43 -26.35 -40.29
CA GLY A 395 21.62 -27.52 -39.94
C GLY A 395 20.29 -27.19 -39.25
N ILE A 396 19.19 -27.30 -40.00
CA ILE A 396 18.14 -28.31 -39.79
C ILE A 396 17.19 -28.20 -41.00
N THR A 397 17.15 -29.28 -41.75
CA THR A 397 16.28 -29.55 -42.89
C THR A 397 14.91 -30.07 -42.46
N HIS A 398 13.92 -29.61 -43.22
CA HIS A 398 12.54 -30.09 -43.43
C HIS A 398 11.49 -29.90 -42.34
#